data_AF-A0A917S5J2-F1
#
_entry.id   AF-A0A917S5J2-F1
#
_cell.length_a   1.000
_cell.length_b   1.000
_cell.length_c   1.000
_cell.angle_alpha   90.00
_cell.angle_beta   90.00
_cell.angle_gamma   90.00
#
_symmetry.space_group_name_H-M   'P 1'
#
loop_
_entity.id
_entity.type
_entity.pdbx_description
1 polymer ?
#
loop_
_entity_poly.entity_id
_entity_poly.type
_entity_poly.pdbx_seq_one_letter_code
_entity_poly.pdbx_strand_id
1 'polypeptide(L)'
;MHVCIIGTAEDLNDITCLVRGLPADAYGQIFIMGTAPAHPDAFACPARISTNWLPGDHVAADRRLPAVLAAWAAEWMVGEPGDALRPVIWVGQHACHRIAEELSYFPDATFATIPAAATTDQPDPSYFEQSTPLISDPTPVREVHGS
;
A
#
# COMPACT_ATOMS: atom_id res chain seq x y z
N MET A 1 12.99 -1.68 6.20
CA MET A 1 11.91 -1.72 5.19
C MET A 1 10.87 -0.65 5.53
N HIS A 2 10.50 0.21 4.58
CA HIS A 2 9.40 1.18 4.75
C HIS A 2 8.12 0.61 4.17
N VAL A 3 7.03 0.66 4.92
CA VAL A 3 5.75 0.01 4.55
C VAL A 3 4.59 1.00 4.64
N CYS A 4 3.78 1.02 3.58
CA CYS A 4 2.47 1.66 3.58
C CYS A 4 1.42 0.61 3.19
N ILE A 5 0.48 0.34 4.09
CA ILE A 5 -0.65 -0.57 3.81
C ILE A 5 -1.92 0.27 3.87
N ILE A 6 -2.68 0.29 2.79
CA ILE A 6 -3.92 1.06 2.69
C ILE A 6 -5.06 0.13 2.34
N GLY A 7 -6.17 0.20 3.07
CA GLY A 7 -7.35 -0.61 2.78
C GLY A 7 -8.61 -0.12 3.47
N THR A 8 -9.64 -0.94 3.40
CA THR A 8 -10.93 -0.75 4.07
C THR A 8 -11.13 -1.83 5.15
N ALA A 9 -12.22 -1.74 5.92
CA ALA A 9 -12.62 -2.78 6.86
C ALA A 9 -12.90 -4.14 6.19
N GLU A 10 -13.17 -4.17 4.89
CA GLU A 10 -13.36 -5.42 4.13
C GLU A 10 -12.02 -6.10 3.80
N ASP A 11 -10.92 -5.35 3.84
CA ASP A 11 -9.57 -5.83 3.54
C ASP A 11 -8.84 -6.36 4.80
N LEU A 12 -9.49 -6.41 5.97
CA LEU A 12 -8.81 -6.68 7.24
C LEU A 12 -8.13 -8.05 7.31
N ASN A 13 -8.71 -9.07 6.69
CA ASN A 13 -8.10 -10.39 6.64
C ASN A 13 -6.79 -10.35 5.84
N ASP A 14 -6.81 -9.71 4.67
CA ASP A 14 -5.64 -9.55 3.80
C ASP A 14 -4.55 -8.71 4.50
N ILE A 15 -4.94 -7.62 5.15
CA ILE A 15 -4.06 -6.77 5.95
C ILE A 15 -3.42 -7.56 7.10
N THR A 16 -4.20 -8.39 7.81
CA THR A 16 -3.68 -9.23 8.89
C THR A 16 -2.61 -10.19 8.39
N CYS A 17 -2.86 -10.84 7.25
CA CYS A 17 -1.91 -11.74 6.63
C CYS A 17 -0.61 -11.01 6.24
N LEU A 18 -0.72 -9.82 5.62
CA LEU A 18 0.47 -9.02 5.28
C LEU A 18 1.29 -8.67 6.52
N VAL A 19 0.64 -8.14 7.55
CA VAL A 19 1.31 -7.66 8.77
C VAL A 19 2.08 -8.79 9.46
N ARG A 20 1.52 -10.01 9.48
CA ARG A 20 2.20 -11.20 10.04
C ARG A 20 3.45 -11.60 9.27
N GLY A 21 3.52 -11.28 7.98
CA GLY A 21 4.68 -11.54 7.12
C GLY A 21 5.75 -10.44 7.17
N LEU A 22 5.50 -9.32 7.86
CA LEU A 22 6.46 -8.22 7.91
C LEU A 22 7.65 -8.56 8.81
N PRO A 23 8.88 -8.15 8.42
CA PRO A 23 10.03 -8.33 9.28
C PRO A 23 9.90 -7.47 10.55
N ALA A 24 10.53 -7.92 11.64
CA ALA A 24 10.41 -7.26 12.95
C ALA A 24 10.93 -5.81 12.97
N ASP A 25 11.81 -5.45 12.05
CA ASP A 25 12.38 -4.11 11.88
C ASP A 25 11.61 -3.24 10.87
N ALA A 26 10.51 -3.76 10.29
CA ALA A 26 9.63 -3.02 9.41
C ALA A 26 9.13 -1.76 10.10
N TYR A 27 9.16 -0.66 9.36
CA TYR A 27 8.75 0.65 9.83
C TYR A 27 7.70 1.20 8.87
N GLY A 28 6.62 1.78 9.38
CA GLY A 28 5.57 2.24 8.48
C GLY A 28 4.23 2.54 9.11
N GLN A 29 3.23 2.64 8.24
CA GLN A 29 1.86 3.00 8.63
C GLN A 29 0.84 2.14 7.87
N ILE A 30 -0.22 1.78 8.59
CA ILE A 30 -1.39 1.10 8.06
C ILE A 30 -2.57 2.07 8.15
N PHE A 31 -3.30 2.26 7.07
CA PHE A 31 -4.49 3.10 7.00
C PHE A 31 -5.70 2.26 6.63
N ILE A 32 -6.70 2.25 7.51
CA ILE A 32 -7.90 1.43 7.34
C ILE A 32 -9.11 2.35 7.34
N MET A 33 -9.81 2.42 6.21
CA MET A 33 -11.09 3.11 6.16
C MET A 33 -12.20 2.23 6.74
N GLY A 34 -12.90 2.75 7.74
CA GLY A 34 -14.03 2.08 8.35
C GLY A 34 -14.21 2.48 9.80
N THR A 35 -15.11 1.78 10.48
CA THR A 35 -15.31 1.94 11.92
C THR A 35 -14.20 1.19 12.66
N ALA A 36 -13.49 1.89 13.56
CA ALA A 36 -12.49 1.25 14.40
C ALA A 36 -13.13 0.13 15.25
N PRO A 37 -12.50 -1.04 15.37
CA PRO A 37 -12.95 -2.10 16.24
C PRO A 37 -12.89 -1.62 17.70
N ALA A 38 -13.72 -2.22 18.55
CA ALA A 38 -13.71 -1.94 19.99
C ALA A 38 -12.34 -2.18 20.64
N HIS A 39 -11.52 -3.04 20.02
CA HIS A 39 -10.13 -3.29 20.37
C HIS A 39 -9.24 -2.92 19.17
N PRO A 40 -8.62 -1.72 19.16
CA PRO A 40 -7.79 -1.25 18.04
C PRO A 40 -6.49 -2.05 17.87
N ASP A 41 -6.07 -2.81 18.89
CA ASP A 41 -4.93 -3.74 18.86
C ASP A 41 -5.20 -5.03 18.07
N ALA A 42 -6.16 -5.02 17.14
CA ALA A 42 -6.61 -6.21 16.42
C ALA A 42 -5.48 -6.88 15.59
N PHE A 43 -4.41 -6.15 15.28
CA PHE A 43 -3.26 -6.65 14.54
C PHE A 43 -2.03 -6.64 15.44
N ALA A 44 -1.40 -7.80 15.60
CA ALA A 44 -0.05 -7.88 16.17
C ALA A 44 0.94 -7.27 15.17
N CYS A 45 1.04 -5.95 15.17
CA CYS A 45 1.97 -5.21 14.32
C CYS A 45 3.39 -5.22 14.91
N PRO A 46 4.42 -5.21 14.05
CA PRO A 46 5.77 -4.84 14.47
C PRO A 46 5.76 -3.51 15.24
N ALA A 47 6.63 -3.38 16.25
CA ALA A 47 6.64 -2.23 17.18
C ALA A 47 6.82 -0.85 16.51
N ARG A 48 7.30 -0.84 15.27
CA ARG A 48 7.60 0.35 14.47
C ARG A 48 6.53 0.64 13.40
N ILE A 49 5.40 -0.07 13.44
CA ILE A 49 4.27 0.14 12.55
C ILE A 49 3.09 0.69 13.35
N SER A 50 2.51 1.80 12.87
CA SER A 50 1.29 2.36 13.45
C SER A 50 0.06 2.01 12.61
N THR A 51 -1.09 1.85 13.26
CA THR A 51 -2.37 1.59 12.60
C THR A 51 -3.32 2.76 12.80
N ASN A 52 -3.82 3.30 11.70
CA ASN A 52 -4.65 4.50 11.65
C ASN A 52 -6.01 4.16 11.08
N TRP A 53 -7.05 4.32 11.91
CA TRP A 53 -8.44 4.13 11.50
C TRP A 53 -9.03 5.44 11.02
N LEU A 54 -9.51 5.44 9.78
CA LEU A 54 -10.10 6.60 9.13
C LEU A 54 -11.61 6.38 9.04
N PRO A 55 -12.43 7.21 9.69
CA PRO A 55 -13.89 7.03 9.64
C PRO A 55 -14.39 7.29 8.22
N GLY A 56 -15.23 6.40 7.70
CA GLY A 56 -15.81 6.55 6.36
C GLY A 56 -16.38 5.24 5.82
N ASP A 57 -17.19 5.37 4.77
CA ASP A 57 -17.67 4.28 3.94
C ASP A 57 -16.79 4.13 2.67
N HIS A 58 -17.17 3.25 1.76
CA HIS A 58 -16.47 3.05 0.48
C HIS A 58 -16.37 4.34 -0.36
N VAL A 59 -17.40 5.18 -0.33
CA VAL A 59 -17.41 6.46 -1.07
C VAL A 59 -16.41 7.46 -0.46
N ALA A 60 -16.25 7.43 0.87
CA ALA A 60 -15.19 8.17 1.53
C ALA A 60 -13.80 7.59 1.21
N ALA A 61 -13.68 6.27 1.08
CA ALA A 61 -12.42 5.59 0.78
C ALA A 61 -11.85 6.05 -0.56
N ASP A 62 -12.68 6.04 -1.60
CA ASP A 62 -12.35 6.50 -2.95
C ASP A 62 -11.79 7.92 -3.01
N ARG A 63 -12.24 8.80 -2.11
CA ARG A 63 -11.82 10.21 -2.10
C ARG A 63 -10.62 10.48 -1.20
N ARG A 64 -10.51 9.75 -0.08
CA ARG A 64 -9.57 10.08 1.00
C ARG A 64 -8.31 9.25 0.95
N LEU A 65 -8.39 7.99 0.56
CA LEU A 65 -7.22 7.11 0.52
C LEU A 65 -6.14 7.60 -0.48
N PRO A 66 -6.49 8.15 -1.66
CA PRO A 66 -5.55 8.91 -2.49
C PRO A 66 -4.76 9.98 -1.74
N ALA A 67 -5.46 10.86 -1.01
CA ALA A 67 -4.82 11.96 -0.28
C ALA A 67 -3.97 11.46 0.90
N VAL A 68 -4.38 10.36 1.55
CA VAL A 68 -3.62 9.71 2.61
C VAL A 68 -2.32 9.13 2.06
N LEU A 69 -2.39 8.43 0.92
CA LEU A 69 -1.22 7.91 0.24
C LEU A 69 -0.27 9.04 -0.16
N ALA A 70 -0.79 10.12 -0.75
CA ALA A 70 0.01 11.28 -1.14
C ALA A 70 0.68 11.97 0.07
N ALA A 71 -0.03 12.09 1.19
CA ALA A 71 0.52 12.66 2.41
C ALA A 71 1.63 11.78 3.02
N TRP A 72 1.40 10.46 3.07
CA TRP A 72 2.42 9.50 3.49
C TRP A 72 3.66 9.57 2.58
N ALA A 73 3.43 9.54 1.26
CA ALA A 73 4.48 9.70 0.27
C ALA A 73 5.30 10.97 0.47
N ALA A 74 4.64 12.11 0.70
CA ALA A 74 5.31 13.39 0.94
C ALA A 74 6.10 13.42 2.26
N GLU A 75 5.73 12.61 3.26
CA GLU A 75 6.49 12.48 4.50
C GLU A 75 7.77 11.65 4.29
N TRP A 76 7.68 10.58 3.50
CA TRP A 76 8.72 9.54 3.45
C TRP A 76 9.61 9.58 2.20
N MET A 77 9.20 10.23 1.11
CA MET A 77 9.93 10.26 -0.17
C MET A 77 10.57 11.62 -0.49
N VAL A 78 10.50 12.59 0.43
CA VAL A 78 11.15 13.89 0.24
C VAL A 78 12.63 13.80 0.63
N GLY A 79 13.51 13.81 -0.37
CA GLY A 79 14.87 14.31 -0.20
C GLY A 79 16.03 13.31 -0.20
N GLU A 80 15.82 12.01 -0.44
CA GLU A 80 16.94 11.08 -0.65
C GLU A 80 17.09 10.70 -2.12
N PRO A 81 18.00 11.37 -2.87
CA PRO A 81 18.44 10.86 -4.16
C PRO A 81 19.30 9.61 -3.94
N GLY A 82 18.70 8.43 -4.08
CA GLY A 82 19.41 7.16 -4.09
C GLY A 82 18.52 5.94 -3.87
N ASP A 83 18.95 4.80 -4.40
CA ASP A 83 18.37 3.45 -4.27
C ASP A 83 18.11 2.94 -2.83
N ALA A 84 18.37 3.76 -1.79
CA ALA A 84 18.40 3.33 -0.40
C ALA A 84 17.01 3.07 0.21
N LEU A 85 15.96 3.73 -0.31
CA LEU A 85 14.61 3.65 0.26
C LEU A 85 13.59 3.25 -0.82
N ARG A 86 13.39 1.94 -1.01
CA ARG A 86 12.27 1.40 -1.78
C ARG A 86 11.10 1.11 -0.84
N PRO A 87 10.08 1.98 -0.76
CA PRO A 87 8.90 1.69 0.04
C PRO A 87 8.10 0.55 -0.58
N VAL A 88 7.56 -0.30 0.28
CA VAL A 88 6.56 -1.30 -0.09
C VAL A 88 5.18 -0.70 0.16
N ILE A 89 4.41 -0.56 -0.91
CA ILE A 89 3.05 -0.03 -0.86
C ILE A 89 2.09 -1.16 -1.20
N TRP A 90 1.16 -1.45 -0.29
CA TRP A 90 0.06 -2.35 -0.53
C TRP A 90 -1.26 -1.60 -0.50
N VAL A 91 -2.12 -1.90 -1.47
CA VAL A 91 -3.46 -1.32 -1.59
C VAL A 91 -4.48 -2.45 -1.63
N GLY A 92 -5.42 -2.41 -0.68
CA GLY A 92 -6.49 -3.39 -0.57
C GLY A 92 -7.38 -3.38 -1.79
N GLN A 93 -7.89 -4.57 -2.13
CA GLN A 93 -8.73 -4.75 -3.31
C GLN A 93 -9.98 -3.87 -3.27
N HIS A 94 -10.58 -3.68 -2.09
CA HIS A 94 -11.76 -2.85 -1.90
C HIS A 94 -11.43 -1.34 -1.83
N ALA A 95 -10.14 -0.99 -1.75
CA ALA A 95 -9.62 0.38 -1.83
C ALA A 95 -9.06 0.73 -3.22
N CYS A 96 -8.87 -0.25 -4.10
CA CYS A 96 -8.05 -0.15 -5.31
C CYS A 96 -8.66 0.73 -6.41
N HIS A 97 -9.99 0.82 -6.51
CA HIS A 97 -10.69 1.38 -7.67
C HIS A 97 -10.29 2.81 -8.08
N ARG A 98 -9.75 3.62 -7.17
CA ARG A 98 -9.20 4.95 -7.49
C ARG A 98 -7.75 5.18 -7.10
N ILE A 99 -7.23 4.41 -6.14
CA ILE A 99 -5.83 4.56 -5.73
C ILE A 99 -4.90 4.15 -6.88
N ALA A 100 -5.29 3.19 -7.72
CA ALA A 100 -4.51 2.74 -8.86
C ALA A 100 -4.06 3.87 -9.82
N GLU A 101 -4.88 4.91 -10.00
CA GLU A 101 -4.52 6.07 -10.83
C GLU A 101 -3.39 6.90 -10.17
N GLU A 102 -3.43 7.07 -8.86
CA GLU A 102 -2.42 7.80 -8.08
C GLU A 102 -1.10 7.03 -7.95
N LEU A 103 -1.14 5.68 -7.97
CA LEU A 103 0.06 4.87 -7.90
C LEU A 103 1.02 5.09 -9.09
N SER A 104 0.50 5.55 -10.23
CA SER A 104 1.30 5.88 -11.41
C SER A 104 2.28 7.03 -11.19
N TYR A 105 2.11 7.82 -10.14
CA TYR A 105 3.01 8.92 -9.76
C TYR A 105 4.22 8.46 -8.91
N PHE A 106 4.33 7.18 -8.57
CA PHE A 106 5.42 6.64 -7.75
C PHE A 106 6.26 5.62 -8.54
N PRO A 107 7.15 6.07 -9.45
CA PRO A 107 7.89 5.18 -10.35
C PRO A 107 8.87 4.24 -9.63
N ASP A 108 9.30 4.59 -8.42
CA ASP A 108 10.27 3.83 -7.63
C ASP A 108 9.63 2.97 -6.52
N ALA A 109 8.31 3.02 -6.36
CA ALA A 109 7.60 2.23 -5.37
C ALA A 109 7.43 0.78 -5.83
N THR A 110 7.61 -0.16 -4.90
CA THR A 110 7.29 -1.56 -5.15
C THR A 110 5.87 -1.84 -4.67
N PHE A 111 5.02 -2.22 -5.62
CA PHE A 111 3.63 -2.57 -5.35
C PHE A 111 3.50 -4.08 -5.20
N ALA A 112 2.93 -4.51 -4.09
CA ALA A 112 2.58 -5.90 -3.87
C ALA A 112 1.06 -6.05 -4.03
N THR A 113 0.58 -6.94 -4.90
CA THR A 113 -0.84 -7.29 -5.02
C THR A 113 -1.05 -8.72 -4.52
N ILE A 114 -1.86 -8.90 -3.47
CA ILE A 114 -2.11 -10.26 -2.99
C ILE A 114 -3.11 -10.84 -3.98
N PRO A 115 -2.78 -11.93 -4.71
CA PRO A 115 -3.78 -12.60 -5.53
C PRO A 115 -4.90 -13.08 -4.60
N ALA A 116 -6.15 -12.83 -4.97
CA ALA A 116 -7.35 -13.17 -4.19
C ALA A 116 -7.43 -14.64 -3.71
N ALA A 117 -6.58 -15.52 -4.23
CA ALA A 117 -6.47 -16.93 -3.88
C ALA A 117 -5.56 -17.24 -2.67
N ALA A 118 -4.85 -16.26 -2.09
CA ALA A 118 -3.94 -16.50 -0.95
C ALA A 118 -4.65 -16.56 0.42
N THR A 119 -5.93 -16.94 0.44
CA THR A 119 -6.74 -17.18 1.65
C THR A 119 -6.39 -18.50 2.34
N THR A 120 -5.10 -18.84 2.41
CA THR A 120 -4.59 -19.98 3.16
C THR A 120 -3.94 -19.50 4.46
N ASP A 121 -4.11 -20.29 5.53
CA ASP A 121 -3.87 -19.98 6.95
C ASP A 121 -2.42 -19.54 7.32
N GLN A 122 -1.52 -19.48 6.34
CA GLN A 122 -0.19 -18.89 6.47
C GLN A 122 0.17 -18.07 5.22
N PRO A 123 0.49 -16.77 5.36
CA PRO A 123 1.13 -16.01 4.30
C PRO A 123 2.55 -16.55 4.07
N ASP A 124 2.88 -16.87 2.82
CA ASP A 124 4.24 -17.21 2.41
C ASP A 124 5.12 -15.94 2.50
N PRO A 125 6.19 -15.93 3.33
CA PRO A 125 7.07 -14.77 3.48
C PRO A 125 7.79 -14.37 2.18
N SER A 126 7.89 -15.26 1.20
CA SER A 126 8.48 -14.97 -0.12
C SER A 126 7.64 -14.01 -0.96
N TYR A 127 6.40 -13.71 -0.55
CA TYR A 127 5.50 -12.79 -1.25
C TYR A 127 6.08 -11.37 -1.40
N PHE A 128 6.80 -10.87 -0.40
CA PHE A 128 7.44 -9.55 -0.49
C PHE A 128 8.68 -9.55 -1.40
N GLU A 129 9.32 -10.71 -1.60
CA GLU A 129 10.50 -10.86 -2.46
C GLU A 129 10.15 -11.04 -3.96
N GLN A 130 8.92 -11.44 -4.28
CA GLN A 130 8.46 -11.68 -5.66
C GLN A 130 7.79 -10.47 -6.35
N SER A 131 7.83 -9.31 -5.70
CA SER A 131 7.18 -8.10 -6.21
C SER A 131 7.80 -7.67 -7.54
N THR A 132 7.02 -7.78 -8.62
CA THR A 132 7.42 -7.33 -9.96
C THR A 132 7.16 -5.83 -10.06
N PRO A 133 8.10 -4.99 -10.53
CA PRO A 133 7.81 -3.59 -10.81
C PRO A 133 6.66 -3.51 -11.82
N LEU A 134 5.60 -2.77 -11.47
CA LEU A 134 4.37 -2.66 -12.27
C LEU A 134 4.52 -1.81 -13.55
N ILE A 135 5.74 -1.49 -13.96
CA ILE A 135 6.02 -0.76 -15.20
C ILE A 135 6.91 -1.64 -16.08
N SER A 136 6.28 -2.34 -17.01
CA SER A 136 6.92 -2.86 -18.21
C SER A 136 6.11 -2.44 -19.43
N ASP A 137 5.91 -1.13 -19.60
CA ASP A 137 5.91 -0.51 -20.95
C ASP A 137 5.85 1.03 -20.84
N PRO A 138 6.92 1.78 -21.16
CA PRO A 138 6.76 3.18 -21.54
C PRO A 138 6.10 3.22 -22.91
N THR A 139 4.84 3.63 -22.97
CA THR A 139 4.18 3.96 -24.24
C THR A 139 5.06 4.97 -25.00
N PRO A 140 5.41 4.76 -26.29
CA PRO A 140 6.25 5.70 -27.01
C PRO A 140 5.49 7.01 -27.20
N VAL A 141 6.10 8.10 -26.73
CA VAL A 141 5.66 9.47 -27.00
C VAL A 141 5.64 9.66 -28.51
N ARG A 142 4.44 9.86 -29.06
CA ARG A 142 4.23 10.14 -30.47
C ARG A 142 4.83 11.51 -30.77
N GLU A 143 5.96 11.55 -31.47
CA GLU A 143 6.52 12.80 -31.99
C GLU A 143 5.51 13.47 -32.91
N VAL A 144 5.02 14.63 -32.50
CA VAL A 144 4.24 15.52 -33.35
C VAL A 144 5.23 16.25 -34.25
N HIS A 145 5.41 15.76 -35.47
CA HIS A 145 6.05 16.54 -36.53
C HIS A 145 5.09 17.64 -36.95
N GLY A 146 5.36 18.87 -36.48
CA GLY A 146 4.78 20.08 -37.03
C GLY A 146 5.30 20.29 -38.46
N SER A 147 4.35 20.48 -39.39
CA SER A 147 4.59 20.91 -40.77
C SER A 147 4.79 22.41 -40.87
#